data_AF-A0A921RSZ5-F1
#
_entry.id   AF-A0A921RSZ5-F1
#
_cell.length_a   1.000
_cell.length_b   1.000
_cell.length_c   1.000
_cell.angle_alpha   90.00
_cell.angle_beta   90.00
_cell.angle_gamma   90.00
#
_symmetry.space_group_name_H-M   'P 1'
#
loop_
_entity.id
_entity.type
_entity.pdbx_description
1 polymer ?
#
loop_
_entity_poly.entity_id
_entity_poly.type
_entity_poly.pdbx_seq_one_letter_code
_entity_poly.pdbx_strand_id
1 'polypeptide(L)'
;MGRSYDRDNFYVYGPTDLTQIEVDWNNEEHRRCITACLVKGTYILESEHQIRRKEEGKGKFAAAWWENFHFRLHHVLQSECNCVCCKIRRRLELSDQSTIRSFVYGAIFEYVPPDDVKNRRRHPSAPRFVVAFRGTMPRDATAVGDMRLNLMVLLNRQRFCSRFTEARKHVISLLSSIPPPPPAAAGGSGGRAVAGGGTANSNSVGVWLAGHSLGASIALYVGRDMVTTRGCSLPTFLFNPPHVSAAPLIDAAVMSSEAAKMYLYMSSYVIKCVLGMTFLKSHRKDMEKLFEQLSPWVPNLYVHRKDIICKGFIDYFEQREKAKELSTRVGNSAATLSYRDMVYSVFNKHSGRQHLLPCAVLWISHGDNPHALRQWWRPTGPEQDLRRQEYSWTLR
;
A
#
# COMPACT_ATOMS: atom_id res chain seq x y z
N MET A 1 21.44 13.02 26.28
CA MET A 1 20.25 12.32 25.73
C MET A 1 19.69 13.14 24.58
N GLY A 2 20.02 12.79 23.33
CA GLY A 2 19.59 13.54 22.14
C GLY A 2 18.07 13.48 21.93
N ARG A 3 17.44 14.64 21.70
CA ARG A 3 16.00 14.75 21.39
C ARG A 3 15.69 13.94 20.13
N SER A 4 14.50 13.35 20.04
CA SER A 4 14.07 12.49 18.92
C SER A 4 14.03 13.17 17.54
N TYR A 5 14.25 14.49 17.47
CA TYR A 5 14.27 15.26 16.23
C TYR A 5 15.38 14.84 15.25
N ASP A 6 16.50 14.30 15.74
CA ASP A 6 17.67 14.07 14.89
C ASP A 6 17.44 12.93 13.88
N ARG A 7 16.81 11.82 14.29
CA ARG A 7 16.59 10.63 13.42
C ARG A 7 15.58 10.87 12.29
N ASP A 8 14.77 11.90 12.41
CA ASP A 8 13.77 12.29 11.41
C ASP A 8 14.21 13.50 10.57
N ASN A 9 15.45 14.00 10.80
CA ASN A 9 16.04 15.03 9.96
C ASN A 9 16.35 14.45 8.58
N PHE A 10 15.41 14.68 7.65
CA PHE A 10 15.50 14.22 6.29
C PHE A 10 16.65 14.87 5.48
N TYR A 11 17.25 15.95 5.96
CA TYR A 11 18.46 16.53 5.35
C TYR A 11 19.73 15.73 5.68
N VAL A 12 19.75 15.07 6.83
CA VAL A 12 20.89 14.25 7.27
C VAL A 12 20.73 12.79 6.82
N TYR A 13 19.49 12.31 6.76
CA TYR A 13 19.18 10.89 6.53
C TYR A 13 18.28 10.61 5.31
N GLY A 14 17.85 11.65 4.59
CA GLY A 14 17.15 11.52 3.31
C GLY A 14 18.16 11.25 2.17
N PRO A 15 17.66 10.96 0.96
CA PRO A 15 18.53 10.65 -0.17
C PRO A 15 19.07 11.94 -0.79
N THR A 16 20.09 12.52 -0.16
CA THR A 16 20.79 13.72 -0.64
C THR A 16 21.30 13.52 -2.07
N ASP A 17 21.75 12.32 -2.40
CA ASP A 17 22.27 11.98 -3.73
C ASP A 17 21.19 12.09 -4.81
N LEU A 18 19.92 11.81 -4.47
CA LEU A 18 18.80 11.94 -5.42
C LEU A 18 18.35 13.39 -5.62
N THR A 19 18.74 14.31 -4.73
CA THR A 19 18.41 15.74 -4.90
C THR A 19 19.33 16.46 -5.88
N GLN A 20 20.43 15.82 -6.29
CA GLN A 20 21.40 16.37 -7.25
C GLN A 20 21.32 15.74 -8.65
N ILE A 21 20.48 14.71 -8.83
CA ILE A 21 20.37 13.93 -10.07
C ILE A 21 19.01 14.22 -10.72
N GLU A 22 18.99 14.38 -12.05
CA GLU A 22 17.76 14.49 -12.83
C GLU A 22 16.89 13.23 -12.66
N VAL A 23 15.59 13.42 -12.40
CA VAL A 23 14.67 12.30 -12.15
C VAL A 23 14.40 11.54 -13.46
N ASP A 24 15.07 10.40 -13.62
CA ASP A 24 14.66 9.40 -14.62
C ASP A 24 13.37 8.67 -14.20
N TRP A 25 12.25 9.07 -14.80
CA TRP A 25 10.94 8.44 -14.56
C TRP A 25 10.80 7.04 -15.15
N ASN A 26 11.72 6.57 -16.01
CA ASN A 26 11.75 5.19 -16.49
C ASN A 26 12.49 4.26 -15.52
N ASN A 27 13.34 4.81 -14.65
CA ASN A 27 14.04 4.05 -13.63
C ASN A 27 13.13 3.67 -12.44
N GLU A 28 12.97 2.36 -12.21
CA GLU A 28 12.19 1.81 -11.09
C GLU A 28 12.76 2.23 -9.72
N GLU A 29 14.08 2.37 -9.59
CA GLU A 29 14.74 2.83 -8.37
C GLU A 29 14.38 4.28 -8.06
N HIS A 30 14.42 5.18 -9.05
CA HIS A 30 14.02 6.57 -8.87
C HIS A 30 12.55 6.67 -8.45
N ARG A 31 11.65 5.93 -9.12
CA ARG A 31 10.23 5.87 -8.75
C ARG A 31 10.04 5.36 -7.32
N ARG A 32 10.74 4.29 -6.93
CA ARG A 32 10.73 3.73 -5.57
C ARG A 32 11.17 4.78 -4.55
N CYS A 33 12.35 5.36 -4.73
CA CYS A 33 12.96 6.27 -3.78
C CYS A 33 12.12 7.54 -3.61
N ILE A 34 11.70 8.18 -4.71
CA ILE A 34 10.83 9.37 -4.68
C ILE A 34 9.50 9.06 -4.01
N THR A 35 8.93 7.88 -4.24
CA THR A 35 7.64 7.53 -3.62
C THR A 35 7.79 7.24 -2.12
N ALA A 36 8.82 6.50 -1.70
CA ALA A 36 9.14 6.29 -0.28
C ALA A 36 9.39 7.62 0.42
N CYS A 37 10.08 8.51 -0.29
CA CYS A 37 10.29 9.88 0.07
C CYS A 37 8.97 10.62 0.36
N LEU A 38 8.07 10.74 -0.61
CA LEU A 38 6.78 11.43 -0.42
C LEU A 38 5.97 10.86 0.76
N VAL A 39 6.05 9.54 0.99
CA VAL A 39 5.46 8.91 2.19
C VAL A 39 6.11 9.45 3.47
N LYS A 40 7.43 9.63 3.55
CA LYS A 40 8.09 10.31 4.68
C LYS A 40 7.62 11.75 4.87
N GLY A 41 7.35 12.46 3.78
CA GLY A 41 6.75 13.80 3.83
C GLY A 41 5.46 13.80 4.65
N THR A 42 4.61 12.78 4.51
CA THR A 42 3.37 12.66 5.31
C THR A 42 3.58 12.39 6.80
N TYR A 43 4.70 11.78 7.20
CA TYR A 43 5.09 11.67 8.60
C TYR A 43 5.52 13.02 9.16
N ILE A 44 6.30 13.79 8.39
CA ILE A 44 6.79 15.12 8.79
C ILE A 44 5.60 16.07 8.96
N LEU A 45 4.66 16.09 8.01
CA LEU A 45 3.43 16.88 8.10
C LEU A 45 2.63 16.60 9.38
N GLU A 46 2.56 15.34 9.81
CA GLU A 46 1.90 15.00 11.08
C GLU A 46 2.70 15.47 12.29
N SER A 47 4.02 15.26 12.32
CA SER A 47 4.87 15.77 13.41
C SER A 47 4.73 17.28 13.57
N GLU A 48 4.79 18.03 12.46
CA GLU A 48 4.57 19.48 12.45
C GLU A 48 3.16 19.86 12.90
N HIS A 49 2.14 19.13 12.44
CA HIS A 49 0.76 19.35 12.89
C HIS A 49 0.63 19.18 14.41
N GLN A 50 1.32 18.19 15.01
CA GLN A 50 1.33 18.02 16.46
C GLN A 50 2.13 19.11 17.20
N ILE A 51 3.26 19.56 16.65
CA ILE A 51 4.07 20.65 17.23
C ILE A 51 3.26 21.96 17.21
N ARG A 52 2.65 22.33 16.08
CA ARG A 52 1.81 23.54 15.97
C ARG A 52 0.70 23.59 17.01
N ARG A 53 0.11 22.43 17.34
CA ARG A 53 -0.89 22.33 18.41
C ARG A 53 -0.32 22.52 19.81
N LYS A 54 0.91 22.06 20.06
CA LYS A 54 1.54 22.16 21.39
C LYS A 54 2.19 23.52 21.65
N GLU A 55 2.69 24.18 20.61
CA GLU A 55 3.50 25.40 20.71
C GLU A 55 2.77 26.66 20.19
N GLU A 56 1.42 26.64 20.13
CA GLU A 56 0.60 27.78 19.69
C GLU A 56 1.06 28.38 18.34
N GLY A 57 1.47 27.53 17.39
CA GLY A 57 1.93 27.96 16.07
C GLY A 57 3.39 28.46 15.98
N LYS A 58 4.20 28.36 17.05
CA LYS A 58 5.60 28.84 17.07
C LYS A 58 6.66 27.81 16.62
N GLY A 59 6.25 26.62 16.20
CA GLY A 59 7.17 25.55 15.80
C GLY A 59 7.96 25.87 14.52
N LYS A 60 9.27 25.54 14.50
CA LYS A 60 10.10 25.60 13.30
C LYS A 60 9.74 24.46 12.34
N PHE A 61 9.46 24.81 11.08
CA PHE A 61 9.07 23.88 10.02
C PHE A 61 10.31 23.20 9.40
N ALA A 62 10.20 21.92 9.08
CA ALA A 62 11.09 21.28 8.14
C ALA A 62 10.81 21.87 6.75
N ALA A 63 11.83 22.14 5.96
CA ALA A 63 11.59 22.65 4.62
C ALA A 63 10.90 21.60 3.73
N ALA A 64 10.13 22.08 2.76
CA ALA A 64 9.23 21.33 1.89
C ALA A 64 9.99 20.50 0.84
N TRP A 65 10.87 19.63 1.30
CA TRP A 65 11.86 18.89 0.52
C TRP A 65 11.31 18.11 -0.68
N TRP A 66 10.01 17.78 -0.72
CA TRP A 66 9.36 17.21 -1.91
C TRP A 66 9.45 18.13 -3.14
N GLU A 67 9.67 19.43 -2.92
CA GLU A 67 9.97 20.43 -3.96
C GLU A 67 11.27 20.13 -4.72
N ASN A 68 12.26 19.48 -4.09
CA ASN A 68 13.49 19.04 -4.77
C ASN A 68 13.22 17.98 -5.85
N PHE A 69 12.09 17.27 -5.76
CA PHE A 69 11.64 16.30 -6.76
C PHE A 69 10.58 16.91 -7.70
N HIS A 70 10.45 18.23 -7.67
CA HIS A 70 9.45 19.01 -8.38
C HIS A 70 8.02 18.60 -8.04
N PHE A 71 7.74 18.35 -6.76
CA PHE A 71 6.39 18.22 -6.25
C PHE A 71 5.97 19.42 -5.43
N ARG A 72 4.68 19.72 -5.44
CA ARG A 72 4.05 20.63 -4.48
C ARG A 72 3.01 19.89 -3.65
N LEU A 73 2.82 20.32 -2.42
CA LEU A 73 1.75 19.81 -1.57
C LEU A 73 0.39 20.34 -2.07
N HIS A 74 -0.45 19.44 -2.60
CA HIS A 74 -1.76 19.78 -3.14
C HIS A 74 -2.85 19.75 -2.06
N HIS A 75 -2.87 18.71 -1.22
CA HIS A 75 -3.87 18.58 -0.16
C HIS A 75 -3.38 17.73 1.01
N VAL A 76 -3.73 18.09 2.24
CA VAL A 76 -3.41 17.32 3.45
C VAL A 76 -4.62 16.51 3.86
N LEU A 77 -4.43 15.20 4.05
CA LEU A 77 -5.50 14.29 4.46
C LEU A 77 -5.53 14.17 5.99
N GLN A 78 -6.59 14.68 6.59
CA GLN A 78 -6.80 14.67 8.04
C GLN A 78 -8.00 13.80 8.41
N SER A 79 -7.90 13.11 9.56
CA SER A 79 -9.03 12.37 10.12
C SER A 79 -9.08 12.58 11.62
N GLU A 80 -10.30 12.68 12.12
CA GLU A 80 -10.56 12.64 13.55
C GLU A 80 -10.52 11.20 14.06
N CYS A 81 -9.92 10.96 15.23
CA CYS A 81 -10.01 9.67 15.89
C CYS A 81 -11.31 9.59 16.71
N ASN A 82 -12.32 8.90 16.18
CA ASN A 82 -13.58 8.65 16.89
C ASN A 82 -13.61 7.32 17.65
N CYS A 83 -12.44 6.72 17.88
CA CYS A 83 -12.32 5.45 18.57
C CYS A 83 -12.67 5.59 20.07
N VAL A 84 -13.18 4.52 20.68
CA VAL A 84 -13.60 4.52 22.10
C VAL A 84 -12.47 5.00 23.01
N CYS A 85 -11.22 4.57 22.78
CA CYS A 85 -10.06 5.01 23.56
C CYS A 85 -9.79 6.51 23.40
N CYS A 86 -9.86 7.05 22.17
CA CYS A 86 -9.72 8.48 21.90
C CYS A 86 -10.87 9.30 22.53
N LYS A 87 -12.09 8.76 22.56
CA LYS A 87 -13.25 9.36 23.22
C LYS A 87 -13.12 9.37 24.75
N ILE A 88 -12.67 8.26 25.35
CA ILE A 88 -12.43 8.14 26.80
C ILE A 88 -11.33 9.11 27.23
N ARG A 89 -10.20 9.12 26.50
CA ARG A 89 -9.10 10.06 26.76
C ARG A 89 -9.56 11.53 26.69
N ARG A 90 -10.41 11.88 25.73
CA ARG A 90 -11.01 13.22 25.62
C ARG A 90 -11.89 13.58 26.82
N ARG A 91 -12.58 12.62 27.43
CA ARG A 91 -13.38 12.87 28.65
C ARG A 91 -12.50 13.06 29.89
N LEU A 92 -11.31 12.45 29.93
CA LEU A 92 -10.39 12.51 31.08
C LEU A 92 -9.43 13.70 31.02
N GLU A 93 -9.11 14.23 29.84
CA GLU A 93 -8.30 15.44 29.68
C GLU A 93 -9.19 16.69 29.87
N LEU A 94 -9.12 17.32 31.06
CA LEU A 94 -9.80 18.56 31.48
C LEU A 94 -9.32 19.83 30.72
N SER A 95 -8.93 19.70 29.45
CA SER A 95 -8.43 20.80 28.62
C SER A 95 -9.37 21.02 27.45
N ASP A 96 -9.66 22.31 27.20
CA ASP A 96 -10.64 22.90 26.28
C ASP A 96 -11.43 21.90 25.41
N GLN A 97 -12.71 21.73 25.77
CA GLN A 97 -13.71 20.84 25.18
C GLN A 97 -14.00 21.10 23.68
N SER A 98 -13.36 22.10 23.06
CA SER A 98 -13.78 22.70 21.78
C SER A 98 -13.10 22.12 20.53
N THR A 99 -11.88 21.58 20.60
CA THR A 99 -11.13 21.20 19.38
C THR A 99 -10.99 19.69 19.24
N ILE A 100 -11.70 19.10 18.27
CA ILE A 100 -11.55 17.68 17.94
C ILE A 100 -10.12 17.43 17.45
N ARG A 101 -9.40 16.52 18.11
CA ARG A 101 -8.05 16.12 17.67
C ARG A 101 -8.12 15.43 16.30
N SER A 102 -7.85 16.19 15.24
CA SER A 102 -7.52 15.67 13.91
C SER A 102 -6.06 15.16 13.89
N PHE A 103 -5.81 14.23 12.98
CA PHE A 103 -4.50 13.65 12.71
C PHE A 103 -4.31 13.60 11.21
N VAL A 104 -3.19 14.12 10.73
CA VAL A 104 -2.74 13.92 9.36
C VAL A 104 -2.41 12.44 9.20
N TYR A 105 -2.99 11.78 8.20
CA TYR A 105 -2.72 10.38 7.89
C TYR A 105 -2.20 10.17 6.47
N GLY A 106 -2.21 11.22 5.66
CA GLY A 106 -1.69 11.22 4.31
C GLY A 106 -1.68 12.60 3.69
N ALA A 107 -1.25 12.68 2.44
CA ALA A 107 -1.28 13.89 1.63
C ALA A 107 -1.36 13.54 0.15
N ILE A 108 -1.81 14.50 -0.65
CA ILE A 108 -1.78 14.49 -2.10
C ILE A 108 -0.69 15.45 -2.53
N PHE A 109 0.28 14.92 -3.28
CA PHE A 109 1.36 15.71 -3.90
C PHE A 109 1.08 15.82 -5.39
N GLU A 110 1.30 16.99 -5.96
CA GLU A 110 1.18 17.25 -7.40
C GLU A 110 2.57 17.42 -8.01
N TYR A 111 2.85 16.71 -9.09
CA TYR A 111 4.09 16.85 -9.84
C TYR A 111 4.02 18.08 -10.75
N VAL A 112 5.04 18.94 -10.65
CA VAL A 112 5.18 20.19 -11.38
C VAL A 112 6.48 20.11 -12.21
N PRO A 113 6.44 19.65 -13.47
CA PRO A 113 7.64 19.50 -14.29
C PRO A 113 8.45 20.81 -14.38
N PRO A 114 9.80 20.76 -14.45
CA PRO A 114 10.63 21.95 -14.65
C PRO A 114 10.30 22.70 -15.94
N ASP A 115 10.39 24.04 -15.90
CA ASP A 115 10.00 24.93 -17.00
C ASP A 115 10.87 24.80 -18.28
N ASP A 116 12.08 24.23 -18.18
CA ASP A 116 13.06 24.10 -19.29
C ASP A 116 12.77 22.95 -20.27
N VAL A 117 11.77 22.09 -19.99
CA VAL A 117 11.44 21.02 -20.94
C VAL A 117 10.75 21.62 -22.17
N LYS A 118 11.49 21.69 -23.28
CA LYS A 118 11.12 22.27 -24.61
C LYS A 118 9.77 21.83 -25.19
N ASN A 119 9.09 20.88 -24.56
CA ASN A 119 7.67 20.62 -24.71
C ASN A 119 7.11 20.47 -23.29
N ARG A 120 6.15 21.31 -22.87
CA ARG A 120 5.46 21.28 -21.55
C ARG A 120 4.66 19.99 -21.27
N ARG A 121 5.17 18.85 -21.71
CA ARG A 121 4.57 17.53 -21.62
C ARG A 121 5.25 16.80 -20.49
N ARG A 122 4.46 16.49 -19.47
CA ARG A 122 4.83 15.54 -18.41
C ARG A 122 5.33 14.24 -19.05
N HIS A 123 6.46 13.72 -18.58
CA HIS A 123 6.98 12.42 -19.00
C HIS A 123 5.88 11.34 -18.84
N PRO A 124 5.67 10.42 -19.80
CA PRO A 124 4.57 9.45 -19.76
C PRO A 124 4.57 8.57 -18.51
N SER A 125 5.75 8.22 -18.01
CA SER A 125 5.97 7.42 -16.79
C SER A 125 5.97 8.26 -15.50
N ALA A 126 5.79 9.59 -15.57
CA ALA A 126 5.72 10.44 -14.39
C ALA A 126 4.27 10.58 -13.87
N PRO A 127 4.07 10.65 -12.55
CA PRO A 127 2.76 10.92 -11.99
C PRO A 127 2.35 12.37 -12.25
N ARG A 128 1.04 12.64 -12.26
CA ARG A 128 0.46 13.98 -12.02
C ARG A 128 0.26 14.16 -10.53
N PHE A 129 -0.27 13.13 -9.87
CA PHE A 129 -0.49 13.13 -8.43
C PHE A 129 0.05 11.87 -7.78
N VAL A 130 0.58 12.01 -6.57
CA VAL A 130 0.89 10.90 -5.68
C VAL A 130 0.07 11.07 -4.41
N VAL A 131 -0.79 10.10 -4.12
CA VAL A 131 -1.56 10.03 -2.87
C VAL A 131 -0.78 9.13 -1.91
N ALA A 132 -0.14 9.75 -0.93
CA ALA A 132 0.73 9.08 0.01
C ALA A 132 0.08 8.97 1.41
N PHE A 133 0.25 7.82 2.06
CA PHE A 133 -0.29 7.56 3.39
C PHE A 133 0.82 7.15 4.37
N ARG A 134 0.91 7.80 5.53
CA ARG A 134 1.85 7.40 6.58
C ARG A 134 1.36 6.15 7.31
N GLY A 135 2.32 5.42 7.87
CA GLY A 135 2.07 4.36 8.83
C GLY A 135 1.92 4.87 10.26
N THR A 136 2.00 3.93 11.19
CA THR A 136 1.90 4.18 12.64
C THR A 136 3.05 5.05 13.15
N MET A 137 2.74 6.04 13.99
CA MET A 137 3.73 6.82 14.73
C MET A 137 3.72 6.39 16.22
N PRO A 138 4.56 5.43 16.63
CA PRO A 138 4.46 4.77 17.93
C PRO A 138 4.85 5.66 19.13
N ARG A 139 5.42 6.85 18.90
CA ARG A 139 5.87 7.78 19.95
C ARG A 139 5.02 9.05 20.06
N ASP A 140 3.91 9.11 19.33
CA ASP A 140 3.02 10.27 19.29
C ASP A 140 1.65 9.98 19.92
N ALA A 141 0.88 11.03 20.18
CA ALA A 141 -0.49 10.93 20.70
C ALA A 141 -1.43 10.11 19.80
N THR A 142 -1.00 9.84 18.56
CA THR A 142 -1.64 8.97 17.55
C THR A 142 -1.45 7.48 17.80
N ALA A 143 -0.47 7.06 18.63
CA ALA A 143 -0.06 5.67 18.75
C ALA A 143 -1.20 4.70 19.07
N VAL A 144 -2.11 5.07 19.98
CA VAL A 144 -3.28 4.26 20.35
C VAL A 144 -4.27 4.13 19.20
N GLY A 145 -4.51 5.23 18.47
CA GLY A 145 -5.36 5.22 17.27
C GLY A 145 -4.76 4.35 16.18
N ASP A 146 -3.46 4.51 15.91
CA ASP A 146 -2.74 3.79 14.86
C ASP A 146 -2.58 2.29 15.19
N MET A 147 -2.34 1.91 16.45
CA MET A 147 -2.31 0.51 16.89
C MET A 147 -3.69 -0.16 16.78
N ARG A 148 -4.78 0.57 17.07
CA ARG A 148 -6.14 0.06 16.81
C ARG A 148 -6.35 -0.19 15.33
N LEU A 149 -5.80 0.64 14.45
CA LEU A 149 -5.90 0.42 13.01
C LEU A 149 -5.06 -0.75 12.54
N ASN A 150 -3.87 -0.95 13.10
CA ASN A 150 -3.10 -2.18 12.89
C ASN A 150 -3.92 -3.40 13.29
N LEU A 151 -4.57 -3.38 14.46
CA LEU A 151 -5.48 -4.46 14.88
C LEU A 151 -6.68 -4.62 13.92
N MET A 152 -7.27 -3.53 13.42
CA MET A 152 -8.37 -3.63 12.45
C MET A 152 -7.92 -4.17 11.09
N VAL A 153 -6.69 -3.88 10.65
CA VAL A 153 -6.07 -4.50 9.48
C VAL A 153 -5.85 -5.99 9.72
N LEU A 154 -5.32 -6.35 10.90
CA LEU A 154 -5.20 -7.76 11.32
C LEU A 154 -6.54 -8.47 11.40
N LEU A 155 -7.64 -7.78 11.70
CA LEU A 155 -8.98 -8.36 11.83
C LEU A 155 -9.84 -8.26 10.55
N ASN A 156 -9.31 -7.80 9.39
CA ASN A 156 -10.10 -7.54 8.15
C ASN A 156 -11.31 -6.60 8.37
N ARG A 157 -11.20 -5.67 9.34
CA ARG A 157 -12.24 -4.69 9.68
C ARG A 157 -11.91 -3.28 9.19
N GLN A 158 -11.03 -3.18 8.19
CA GLN A 158 -10.52 -1.93 7.64
C GLN A 158 -11.64 -0.99 7.16
N ARG A 159 -12.70 -1.55 6.55
CA ARG A 159 -13.89 -0.81 6.06
C ARG A 159 -14.66 -0.05 7.14
N PHE A 160 -14.45 -0.38 8.41
CA PHE A 160 -15.08 0.27 9.56
C PHE A 160 -14.21 1.41 10.13
N CYS A 161 -13.06 1.69 9.51
CA CYS A 161 -12.22 2.82 9.86
C CYS A 161 -12.54 4.03 8.99
N SER A 162 -12.73 5.19 9.63
CA SER A 162 -12.89 6.48 8.96
C SER A 162 -11.75 6.77 7.98
N ARG A 163 -10.48 6.56 8.36
CA ARG A 163 -9.33 6.85 7.48
C ARG A 163 -9.36 6.09 6.17
N PHE A 164 -9.79 4.83 6.16
CA PHE A 164 -9.87 4.03 4.93
C PHE A 164 -11.00 4.54 4.03
N THR A 165 -12.16 4.83 4.62
CA THR A 165 -13.32 5.36 3.88
C THR A 165 -13.07 6.77 3.35
N GLU A 166 -12.47 7.66 4.14
CA GLU A 166 -12.12 9.02 3.72
C GLU A 166 -11.01 9.01 2.67
N ALA A 167 -9.95 8.19 2.84
CA ALA A 167 -8.91 8.03 1.82
C ALA A 167 -9.50 7.64 0.47
N ARG A 168 -10.41 6.66 0.47
CA ARG A 168 -11.15 6.24 -0.73
C ARG A 168 -11.93 7.40 -1.35
N LYS A 169 -12.69 8.17 -0.56
CA LYS A 169 -13.45 9.32 -1.05
C LYS A 169 -12.54 10.39 -1.67
N HIS A 170 -11.41 10.70 -1.03
CA HIS A 170 -10.45 11.67 -1.55
C HIS A 170 -9.85 11.21 -2.89
N VAL A 171 -9.48 9.94 -3.03
CA VAL A 171 -8.97 9.40 -4.32
C VAL A 171 -10.05 9.44 -5.39
N ILE A 172 -11.30 9.07 -5.07
CA ILE A 172 -12.43 9.18 -6.00
C ILE A 172 -12.64 10.63 -6.46
N SER A 173 -12.62 11.57 -5.52
CA SER A 173 -12.78 12.99 -5.80
C SER A 173 -11.65 13.50 -6.71
N LEU A 174 -10.41 13.13 -6.40
CA LEU A 174 -9.23 13.48 -7.21
C LEU A 174 -9.32 12.93 -8.63
N LEU A 175 -9.73 11.66 -8.80
CA LEU A 175 -9.90 11.08 -10.13
C LEU A 175 -11.01 11.77 -10.92
N SER A 176 -12.07 12.21 -10.24
CA SER A 176 -13.21 12.89 -10.87
C SER A 176 -12.90 14.33 -11.28
N SER A 177 -11.90 14.96 -10.66
CA SER A 177 -11.48 16.33 -11.01
C SER A 177 -10.48 16.38 -12.18
N ILE A 178 -9.92 15.23 -12.59
CA ILE A 178 -9.01 15.15 -13.72
C ILE A 178 -9.82 15.09 -15.02
N PRO A 179 -9.64 16.05 -15.96
CA PRO A 179 -10.36 16.02 -17.22
C PRO A 179 -10.00 14.75 -18.01
N PRO A 180 -10.97 14.16 -18.74
CA PRO A 180 -10.69 13.01 -19.59
C PRO A 180 -9.64 13.37 -20.65
N PRO A 181 -8.82 12.40 -21.10
CA PRO A 181 -7.89 12.66 -22.19
C PRO A 181 -8.66 13.15 -23.42
N PRO A 182 -8.10 14.08 -24.21
CA PRO A 182 -8.73 14.49 -25.46
C PRO A 182 -8.96 13.25 -26.35
N PRO A 183 -10.07 13.20 -27.11
CA PRO A 183 -10.32 12.09 -28.02
C PRO A 183 -9.13 11.96 -28.98
N ALA A 184 -8.63 10.73 -29.12
CA ALA A 184 -7.54 10.44 -30.04
C ALA A 184 -7.92 10.99 -31.42
N ALA A 185 -7.08 11.85 -31.98
CA ALA A 185 -7.30 12.40 -33.31
C ALA A 185 -7.57 11.24 -34.28
N ALA A 186 -8.70 11.28 -34.96
CA ALA A 186 -9.08 10.32 -35.97
C ALA A 186 -8.09 10.40 -37.15
N GLY A 187 -6.98 9.67 -37.05
CA GLY A 187 -6.12 9.32 -38.17
C GLY A 187 -6.74 8.14 -38.87
N GLY A 188 -7.21 8.34 -40.10
CA GLY A 188 -7.98 7.37 -40.85
C GLY A 188 -7.20 6.13 -41.29
N SER A 189 -7.84 4.98 -41.16
CA SER A 189 -7.98 3.98 -42.22
C SER A 189 -8.98 2.91 -41.77
N GLY A 190 -9.99 2.64 -42.60
CA GLY A 190 -11.16 1.83 -42.27
C GLY A 190 -10.83 0.42 -41.77
N GLY A 191 -11.34 0.11 -40.58
CA GLY A 191 -11.39 -1.23 -40.01
C GLY A 191 -12.60 -1.32 -39.09
N ARG A 192 -13.54 -2.20 -39.44
CA ARG A 192 -14.85 -2.40 -38.82
C ARG A 192 -14.72 -2.57 -37.30
N ALA A 193 -15.29 -1.63 -36.54
CA ALA A 193 -15.28 -1.64 -35.08
C ALA A 193 -16.10 -2.83 -34.55
N VAL A 194 -15.42 -3.79 -33.90
CA VAL A 194 -16.04 -4.70 -32.95
C VAL A 194 -16.02 -3.98 -31.59
N ALA A 195 -17.21 -3.74 -31.03
CA ALA A 195 -17.39 -3.16 -29.71
C ALA A 195 -16.85 -4.13 -28.64
N GLY A 196 -15.56 -4.04 -28.33
CA GLY A 196 -14.95 -4.61 -27.14
C GLY A 196 -14.61 -3.48 -26.18
N GLY A 197 -15.17 -3.51 -24.96
CA GLY A 197 -14.90 -2.54 -23.91
C GLY A 197 -13.41 -2.50 -23.55
N GLY A 198 -12.69 -1.55 -24.16
CA GLY A 198 -11.29 -1.31 -23.88
C GLY A 198 -11.12 -0.71 -22.49
N THR A 199 -10.39 -1.42 -21.63
CA THR A 199 -9.86 -0.91 -20.38
C THR A 199 -9.06 0.37 -20.66
N ALA A 200 -9.49 1.49 -20.07
CA ALA A 200 -8.75 2.74 -20.17
C ALA A 200 -7.32 2.52 -19.68
N ASN A 201 -6.33 2.78 -20.56
CA ASN A 201 -4.92 2.61 -20.27
C ASN A 201 -4.56 3.41 -18.99
N SER A 202 -4.14 2.71 -17.93
CA SER A 202 -3.97 3.23 -16.57
C SER A 202 -2.91 4.33 -16.43
N ASN A 203 -2.01 4.45 -17.39
CA ASN A 203 -1.06 5.57 -17.49
C ASN A 203 -1.73 6.91 -17.86
N SER A 204 -2.99 6.90 -18.29
CA SER A 204 -3.67 8.11 -18.79
C SER A 204 -4.04 9.10 -17.67
N VAL A 205 -4.40 8.63 -16.47
CA VAL A 205 -4.84 9.51 -15.36
C VAL A 205 -3.65 10.02 -14.53
N GLY A 206 -2.56 9.25 -14.47
CA GLY A 206 -1.32 9.60 -13.77
C GLY A 206 -1.50 9.87 -12.28
N VAL A 207 -2.34 9.10 -11.60
CA VAL A 207 -2.47 9.13 -10.14
C VAL A 207 -1.82 7.88 -9.57
N TRP A 208 -0.89 8.04 -8.64
CA TRP A 208 -0.22 6.95 -7.93
C TRP A 208 -0.70 6.85 -6.48
N LEU A 209 -0.73 5.64 -5.96
CA LEU A 209 -0.98 5.36 -4.54
C LEU A 209 0.32 4.94 -3.86
N ALA A 210 0.56 5.43 -2.65
CA ALA A 210 1.75 5.10 -1.89
C ALA A 210 1.46 4.98 -0.41
N GLY A 211 2.14 4.08 0.29
CA GLY A 211 2.07 4.09 1.73
C GLY A 211 3.07 3.18 2.41
N HIS A 212 3.29 3.42 3.70
CA HIS A 212 4.17 2.62 4.54
C HIS A 212 3.41 1.99 5.72
N SER A 213 3.68 0.72 6.03
CA SER A 213 3.08 0.01 7.16
C SER A 213 1.55 0.12 7.12
N LEU A 214 0.89 0.69 8.13
CA LEU A 214 -0.54 0.98 8.11
C LEU A 214 -0.99 1.78 6.87
N GLY A 215 -0.20 2.77 6.42
CA GLY A 215 -0.50 3.56 5.24
C GLY A 215 -0.46 2.72 3.96
N ALA A 216 0.41 1.71 3.90
CA ALA A 216 0.43 0.75 2.80
C ALA A 216 -0.87 -0.08 2.77
N SER A 217 -1.44 -0.43 3.92
CA SER A 217 -2.77 -1.07 3.97
C SER A 217 -3.88 -0.17 3.45
N ILE A 218 -3.81 1.14 3.73
CA ILE A 218 -4.78 2.12 3.19
C ILE A 218 -4.65 2.17 1.67
N ALA A 219 -3.44 2.33 1.14
CA ALA A 219 -3.17 2.33 -0.30
C ALA A 219 -3.65 1.03 -0.97
N LEU A 220 -3.36 -0.12 -0.37
CA LEU A 220 -3.79 -1.44 -0.86
C LEU A 220 -5.33 -1.58 -0.86
N TYR A 221 -6.01 -1.08 0.18
CA TYR A 221 -7.47 -1.05 0.23
C TYR A 221 -8.08 -0.18 -0.88
N VAL A 222 -7.57 1.05 -1.02
CA VAL A 222 -8.06 1.98 -2.04
C VAL A 222 -7.79 1.43 -3.45
N GLY A 223 -6.59 0.91 -3.71
CA GLY A 223 -6.23 0.33 -5.00
C GLY A 223 -7.16 -0.81 -5.42
N ARG A 224 -7.48 -1.73 -4.51
CA ARG A 224 -8.47 -2.79 -4.77
C ARG A 224 -9.85 -2.25 -5.10
N ASP A 225 -10.31 -1.24 -4.36
CA ASP A 225 -11.61 -0.62 -4.62
C ASP A 225 -11.63 0.10 -5.98
N MET A 226 -10.55 0.78 -6.38
CA MET A 226 -10.46 1.44 -7.68
C MET A 226 -10.54 0.45 -8.84
N VAL A 227 -9.87 -0.70 -8.72
CA VAL A 227 -9.92 -1.76 -9.72
C VAL A 227 -11.32 -2.38 -9.78
N THR A 228 -11.87 -2.76 -8.62
CA THR A 228 -13.13 -3.53 -8.57
C THR A 228 -14.39 -2.71 -8.82
N THR A 229 -14.39 -1.42 -8.47
CA THR A 229 -15.58 -0.54 -8.60
C THR A 229 -15.51 0.41 -9.78
N ARG A 230 -14.31 0.77 -10.24
CA ARG A 230 -14.11 1.72 -11.35
C ARG A 230 -13.34 1.15 -12.53
N GLY A 231 -12.80 -0.07 -12.43
CA GLY A 231 -11.98 -0.66 -13.49
C GLY A 231 -10.63 0.06 -13.66
N CYS A 232 -10.15 0.77 -12.64
CA CYS A 232 -8.92 1.57 -12.71
C CYS A 232 -7.77 0.93 -11.93
N SER A 233 -6.75 0.46 -12.64
CA SER A 233 -5.49 -0.03 -12.04
C SER A 233 -4.53 1.13 -11.79
N LEU A 234 -4.48 1.65 -10.57
CA LEU A 234 -3.54 2.73 -10.22
C LEU A 234 -2.15 2.17 -9.90
N PRO A 235 -1.05 2.75 -10.45
CA PRO A 235 0.30 2.43 -9.98
C PRO A 235 0.38 2.61 -8.47
N THR A 236 0.85 1.57 -7.76
CA THR A 236 0.77 1.51 -6.30
C THR A 236 2.10 1.03 -5.71
N PHE A 237 2.59 1.73 -4.68
CA PHE A 237 3.86 1.48 -4.01
C PHE A 237 3.61 1.23 -2.52
N LEU A 238 3.84 0.00 -2.08
CA LEU A 238 3.48 -0.47 -0.75
C LEU A 238 4.75 -0.83 0.03
N PHE A 239 5.12 -0.01 1.00
CA PHE A 239 6.30 -0.23 1.83
C PHE A 239 5.94 -0.92 3.14
N ASN A 240 6.50 -2.10 3.39
CA ASN A 240 6.24 -2.94 4.56
C ASN A 240 4.74 -3.10 4.92
N PRO A 241 3.86 -3.42 3.95
CA PRO A 241 2.44 -3.60 4.25
C PRO A 241 2.25 -4.77 5.23
N PRO A 242 1.41 -4.61 6.28
CA PRO A 242 1.14 -5.67 7.23
C PRO A 242 0.43 -6.86 6.57
N HIS A 243 1.03 -8.04 6.71
CA HIS A 243 0.43 -9.32 6.38
C HIS A 243 0.95 -10.36 7.37
N VAL A 244 0.11 -10.71 8.33
CA VAL A 244 0.47 -11.72 9.32
C VAL A 244 0.36 -13.09 8.67
N SER A 245 1.52 -13.68 8.43
CA SER A 245 1.65 -15.09 8.13
C SER A 245 1.27 -15.91 9.35
N ALA A 246 0.56 -17.02 9.15
CA ALA A 246 0.46 -18.05 10.18
C ALA A 246 1.79 -18.84 10.31
N ALA A 247 2.73 -18.70 9.36
CA ALA A 247 4.01 -19.40 9.36
C ALA A 247 4.80 -19.28 10.68
N PRO A 248 4.99 -18.10 11.30
CA PRO A 248 5.68 -18.03 12.60
C PRO A 248 4.97 -18.76 13.74
N LEU A 249 3.63 -18.90 13.71
CA LEU A 249 2.91 -19.75 14.68
C LEU A 249 3.11 -21.24 14.38
N ILE A 250 3.25 -21.61 13.11
CA ILE A 250 3.54 -22.98 12.67
C ILE A 250 5.01 -23.34 13.00
N ASP A 251 5.96 -22.46 12.70
CA ASP A 251 7.39 -22.59 13.01
C ASP A 251 7.63 -22.70 14.52
N ALA A 252 6.86 -21.97 15.34
CA ALA A 252 6.96 -22.03 16.80
C ALA A 252 6.25 -23.27 17.40
N ALA A 253 5.27 -23.86 16.71
CA ALA A 253 4.46 -24.95 17.23
C ALA A 253 4.92 -26.33 16.76
N VAL A 254 5.37 -26.52 15.51
CA VAL A 254 5.58 -27.86 14.95
C VAL A 254 6.64 -27.86 13.83
N MET A 255 7.75 -28.56 14.07
CA MET A 255 8.69 -29.19 13.11
C MET A 255 9.98 -28.45 12.71
N SER A 256 11.09 -29.17 12.88
CA SER A 256 12.49 -28.75 12.71
C SER A 256 13.06 -28.89 11.28
N SER A 257 12.30 -29.35 10.29
CA SER A 257 12.79 -29.59 8.92
C SER A 257 11.96 -28.92 7.82
N GLU A 258 12.63 -28.46 6.75
CA GLU A 258 12.00 -27.81 5.59
C GLU A 258 11.04 -28.72 4.83
N ALA A 259 11.33 -30.03 4.78
CA ALA A 259 10.44 -31.03 4.16
C ALA A 259 9.10 -31.16 4.90
N ALA A 260 9.12 -31.11 6.23
CA ALA A 260 7.91 -31.20 7.04
C ALA A 260 7.02 -29.95 6.89
N LYS A 261 7.64 -28.77 6.84
CA LYS A 261 6.93 -27.51 6.52
C LYS A 261 6.24 -27.60 5.17
N MET A 262 6.96 -28.07 4.14
CA MET A 262 6.42 -28.25 2.80
C MET A 262 5.19 -29.19 2.79
N TYR A 263 5.25 -30.32 3.50
CA TYR A 263 4.12 -31.26 3.61
C TYR A 263 2.91 -30.67 4.35
N LEU A 264 3.13 -29.97 5.46
CA LEU A 264 2.06 -29.27 6.20
C LEU A 264 1.39 -28.20 5.33
N TYR A 265 2.16 -27.44 4.55
CA TYR A 265 1.61 -26.47 3.62
C TYR A 265 0.79 -27.14 2.52
N MET A 266 1.31 -28.22 1.91
CA MET A 266 0.62 -28.93 0.84
C MET A 266 -0.69 -29.58 1.29
N SER A 267 -0.67 -30.27 2.44
CA SER A 267 -1.89 -30.82 3.05
C SER A 267 -2.92 -29.73 3.37
N SER A 268 -2.48 -28.56 3.82
CA SER A 268 -3.34 -27.38 4.02
C SER A 268 -4.00 -26.91 2.72
N TYR A 269 -3.27 -26.84 1.60
CA TYR A 269 -3.81 -26.46 0.29
C TYR A 269 -4.84 -27.48 -0.22
N VAL A 270 -4.60 -28.78 -0.01
CA VAL A 270 -5.56 -29.85 -0.35
C VAL A 270 -6.83 -29.72 0.48
N ILE A 271 -6.71 -29.51 1.81
CA ILE A 271 -7.86 -29.30 2.71
C ILE A 271 -8.68 -28.08 2.26
N LYS A 272 -8.01 -26.95 1.97
CA LYS A 272 -8.67 -25.75 1.42
C LYS A 272 -9.41 -26.04 0.11
N CYS A 273 -8.79 -26.77 -0.81
CA CYS A 273 -9.41 -27.14 -2.08
C CYS A 273 -10.63 -28.03 -1.88
N VAL A 274 -10.52 -29.07 -1.06
CA VAL A 274 -11.63 -29.99 -0.76
C VAL A 274 -12.79 -29.23 -0.14
N LEU A 275 -12.55 -28.48 0.94
CA LEU A 275 -13.58 -27.66 1.60
C LEU A 275 -14.18 -26.61 0.66
N GLY A 276 -13.36 -25.98 -0.18
CA GLY A 276 -13.77 -25.03 -1.21
C GLY A 276 -14.68 -25.65 -2.28
N MET A 277 -14.45 -26.91 -2.66
CA MET A 277 -15.28 -27.62 -3.64
C MET A 277 -16.57 -28.17 -3.05
N THR A 278 -16.56 -28.61 -1.79
CA THR A 278 -17.68 -29.33 -1.17
C THR A 278 -18.61 -28.43 -0.35
N PHE A 279 -18.07 -27.61 0.56
CA PHE A 279 -18.86 -26.87 1.55
C PHE A 279 -18.90 -25.36 1.31
N LEU A 280 -17.93 -24.81 0.56
CA LEU A 280 -17.78 -23.37 0.34
C LEU A 280 -17.80 -22.98 -1.14
N LYS A 281 -18.50 -23.76 -1.98
CA LYS A 281 -18.52 -23.60 -3.45
C LYS A 281 -18.92 -22.20 -3.91
N SER A 282 -19.93 -21.59 -3.29
CA SER A 282 -20.37 -20.22 -3.59
C SER A 282 -19.29 -19.18 -3.21
N HIS A 283 -18.73 -19.31 -2.01
CA HIS A 283 -17.66 -18.45 -1.53
C HIS A 283 -16.40 -18.54 -2.40
N ARG A 284 -16.02 -19.75 -2.83
CA ARG A 284 -14.91 -19.99 -3.73
C ARG A 284 -15.11 -19.25 -5.07
N LYS A 285 -16.29 -19.39 -5.69
CA LYS A 285 -16.63 -18.70 -6.95
C LYS A 285 -16.55 -17.17 -6.81
N ASP A 286 -17.05 -16.63 -5.70
CA ASP A 286 -16.91 -15.20 -5.39
C ASP A 286 -15.45 -14.78 -5.31
N MET A 287 -14.58 -15.61 -4.73
CA MET A 287 -13.14 -15.31 -4.61
C MET A 287 -12.43 -15.41 -5.94
N GLU A 288 -12.72 -16.43 -6.75
CA GLU A 288 -12.20 -16.57 -8.11
C GLU A 288 -12.56 -15.34 -8.96
N LYS A 289 -13.82 -14.91 -8.92
CA LYS A 289 -14.28 -13.70 -9.63
C LYS A 289 -13.55 -12.43 -9.17
N LEU A 290 -13.36 -12.25 -7.86
CA LEU A 290 -12.58 -11.11 -7.35
C LEU A 290 -11.11 -11.18 -7.77
N PHE A 291 -10.54 -12.38 -7.81
CA PHE A 291 -9.17 -12.61 -8.23
C PHE A 291 -8.96 -12.26 -9.71
N GLU A 292 -9.90 -12.67 -10.56
CA GLU A 292 -9.96 -12.29 -11.98
C GLU A 292 -10.04 -10.78 -12.14
N GLN A 293 -10.96 -10.13 -11.42
CA GLN A 293 -11.13 -8.67 -11.46
C GLN A 293 -9.88 -7.91 -11.03
N LEU A 294 -9.14 -8.43 -10.05
CA LEU A 294 -7.91 -7.81 -9.54
C LEU A 294 -6.66 -8.16 -10.38
N SER A 295 -6.72 -9.15 -11.25
CA SER A 295 -5.56 -9.63 -12.03
C SER A 295 -4.87 -8.58 -12.92
N PRO A 296 -5.56 -7.56 -13.49
CA PRO A 296 -4.91 -6.51 -14.27
C PRO A 296 -4.12 -5.51 -13.42
N TRP A 297 -4.21 -5.58 -12.09
CA TRP A 297 -3.54 -4.65 -11.19
C TRP A 297 -2.28 -5.28 -10.58
N VAL A 298 -1.14 -4.63 -10.81
CA VAL A 298 0.18 -5.11 -10.38
C VAL A 298 0.85 -4.04 -9.48
N PRO A 299 0.57 -4.04 -8.16
CA PRO A 299 1.25 -3.13 -7.23
C PRO A 299 2.71 -3.55 -6.97
N ASN A 300 3.56 -2.56 -6.68
CA ASN A 300 4.91 -2.76 -6.16
C ASN A 300 4.86 -2.95 -4.65
N LEU A 301 5.27 -4.11 -4.17
CA LEU A 301 5.33 -4.47 -2.76
C LEU A 301 6.78 -4.54 -2.30
N TYR A 302 7.17 -3.62 -1.44
CA TYR A 302 8.48 -3.57 -0.83
C TYR A 302 8.41 -4.20 0.56
N VAL A 303 9.03 -5.37 0.71
CA VAL A 303 8.93 -6.22 1.89
C VAL A 303 10.31 -6.60 2.39
N HIS A 304 10.42 -6.83 3.69
CA HIS A 304 11.70 -7.17 4.30
C HIS A 304 11.64 -8.56 4.94
N ARG A 305 12.65 -9.39 4.67
CA ARG A 305 12.65 -10.80 5.08
C ARG A 305 12.59 -11.01 6.59
N LYS A 306 13.27 -10.12 7.35
CA LYS A 306 13.28 -10.12 8.82
C LYS A 306 12.13 -9.33 9.47
N ASP A 307 11.24 -8.69 8.69
CA ASP A 307 10.16 -7.88 9.26
C ASP A 307 8.90 -8.72 9.48
N ILE A 308 8.62 -9.06 10.74
CA ILE A 308 7.45 -9.88 11.11
C ILE A 308 6.11 -9.27 10.68
N ILE A 309 6.06 -7.96 10.42
CA ILE A 309 4.85 -7.26 10.01
C ILE A 309 4.53 -7.58 8.54
N CYS A 310 5.52 -7.55 7.65
CA CYS A 310 5.29 -7.70 6.20
C CYS A 310 5.81 -9.01 5.60
N LYS A 311 6.63 -9.79 6.31
CA LYS A 311 7.22 -11.05 5.80
C LYS A 311 6.19 -12.04 5.30
N GLY A 312 4.95 -11.97 5.81
CA GLY A 312 3.90 -12.87 5.34
C GLY A 312 3.49 -12.68 3.89
N PHE A 313 3.84 -11.57 3.24
CA PHE A 313 3.68 -11.45 1.79
C PHE A 313 4.70 -12.29 1.02
N ILE A 314 5.92 -12.45 1.54
CA ILE A 314 6.92 -13.36 0.96
C ILE A 314 6.38 -14.78 1.00
N ASP A 315 5.96 -15.23 2.19
CA ASP A 315 5.36 -16.56 2.37
C ASP A 315 4.13 -16.76 1.46
N TYR A 316 3.26 -15.75 1.36
CA TYR A 316 2.05 -15.81 0.53
C TYR A 316 2.35 -16.08 -0.94
N PHE A 317 3.33 -15.37 -1.52
CA PHE A 317 3.66 -15.52 -2.94
C PHE A 317 4.51 -16.77 -3.22
N GLU A 318 5.49 -17.09 -2.37
CA GLU A 318 6.32 -18.30 -2.52
C GLU A 318 5.48 -19.59 -2.40
N GLN A 319 4.58 -19.66 -1.41
CA GLN A 319 3.70 -20.82 -1.25
C GLN A 319 2.79 -21.02 -2.46
N ARG A 320 2.37 -19.92 -3.09
CA ARG A 320 1.50 -19.96 -4.25
C ARG A 320 2.23 -20.43 -5.52
N GLU A 321 3.48 -20.03 -5.74
CA GLU A 321 4.29 -20.58 -6.83
C GLU A 321 4.51 -22.07 -6.67
N LYS A 322 4.96 -22.52 -5.49
CA LYS A 322 5.15 -23.95 -5.18
C LYS A 322 3.86 -24.75 -5.41
N ALA A 323 2.71 -24.24 -4.98
CA ALA A 323 1.43 -24.90 -5.19
C ALA A 323 1.04 -24.98 -6.69
N LYS A 324 1.37 -23.98 -7.50
CA LYS A 324 1.15 -24.02 -8.96
C LYS A 324 2.02 -25.06 -9.66
N GLU A 325 3.30 -25.16 -9.28
CA GLU A 325 4.24 -26.14 -9.84
C GLU A 325 3.78 -27.58 -9.58
N LEU A 326 3.24 -27.84 -8.39
CA LEU A 326 2.76 -29.17 -8.00
C LEU A 326 1.42 -29.53 -8.65
N SER A 327 0.49 -28.57 -8.76
CA SER A 327 -0.78 -28.78 -9.45
C SER A 327 -1.44 -27.46 -9.79
N THR A 328 -1.48 -27.11 -11.07
CA THR A 328 -2.11 -25.86 -11.58
C THR A 328 -3.54 -25.70 -11.09
N ARG A 329 -4.34 -26.79 -11.09
CA ARG A 329 -5.76 -26.76 -10.70
C ARG A 329 -5.95 -26.54 -9.19
N VAL A 330 -5.17 -27.21 -8.36
CA VAL A 330 -5.23 -27.08 -6.89
C VAL A 330 -4.61 -25.75 -6.45
N GLY A 331 -3.47 -25.36 -7.04
CA GLY A 331 -2.79 -24.10 -6.77
C GLY A 331 -3.67 -22.88 -7.05
N ASN A 332 -4.33 -22.84 -8.20
CA ASN A 332 -5.26 -21.75 -8.53
C ASN A 332 -6.48 -21.72 -7.58
N SER A 333 -7.02 -22.89 -7.24
CA SER A 333 -8.22 -23.00 -6.38
C SER A 333 -7.96 -22.65 -4.91
N ALA A 334 -6.78 -22.99 -4.38
CA ALA A 334 -6.43 -22.71 -2.99
C ALA A 334 -5.79 -21.32 -2.80
N ALA A 335 -5.18 -20.73 -3.84
CA ALA A 335 -4.68 -19.36 -3.80
C ALA A 335 -5.79 -18.31 -3.62
N THR A 336 -7.02 -18.64 -4.03
CA THR A 336 -8.21 -17.82 -3.81
C THR A 336 -8.83 -18.03 -2.42
N LEU A 337 -8.32 -18.96 -1.61
CA LEU A 337 -8.92 -19.37 -0.33
C LEU A 337 -7.98 -19.12 0.87
N SER A 338 -8.44 -18.31 1.82
CA SER A 338 -7.81 -18.14 3.13
C SER A 338 -8.60 -18.88 4.21
N TYR A 339 -7.91 -19.56 5.13
CA TYR A 339 -8.54 -20.20 6.30
C TYR A 339 -9.42 -19.24 7.08
N ARG A 340 -8.98 -17.99 7.21
CA ARG A 340 -9.74 -16.97 7.91
C ARG A 340 -11.05 -16.62 7.19
N ASP A 341 -11.00 -16.51 5.87
CA ASP A 341 -12.17 -16.16 5.07
C ASP A 341 -13.15 -17.34 4.97
N MET A 342 -12.63 -18.58 4.96
CA MET A 342 -13.45 -19.79 5.09
C MET A 342 -14.22 -19.83 6.41
N VAL A 343 -13.57 -19.51 7.55
CA VAL A 343 -14.25 -19.44 8.86
C VAL A 343 -15.32 -18.33 8.87
N TYR A 344 -15.03 -17.14 8.36
CA TYR A 344 -16.03 -16.06 8.29
C TYR A 344 -17.20 -16.37 7.36
N SER A 345 -16.95 -17.09 6.26
CA SER A 345 -17.99 -17.56 5.33
C SER A 345 -18.94 -18.55 6.02
N VAL A 346 -18.43 -19.45 6.86
CA VAL A 346 -19.27 -20.39 7.63
C VAL A 346 -20.19 -19.65 8.61
N PHE A 347 -19.73 -18.53 9.18
CA PHE A 347 -20.53 -17.70 10.09
C PHE A 347 -21.43 -16.66 9.41
N ASN A 348 -21.64 -16.72 8.08
CA ASN A 348 -22.39 -15.73 7.29
C ASN A 348 -21.99 -14.27 7.55
N LYS A 349 -20.75 -14.04 7.99
CA LYS A 349 -20.20 -12.70 8.20
C LYS A 349 -19.42 -12.32 6.95
N HIS A 350 -20.02 -11.49 6.10
CA HIS A 350 -19.32 -10.86 4.98
C HIS A 350 -18.25 -9.90 5.53
N SER A 351 -17.09 -10.38 5.96
CA SER A 351 -15.93 -9.54 6.29
C SER A 351 -15.22 -9.11 5.00
N GLY A 352 -14.59 -7.93 5.01
CA GLY A 352 -13.93 -7.38 3.83
C GLY A 352 -12.86 -8.35 3.32
N ARG A 353 -13.03 -8.77 2.07
CA ARG A 353 -12.28 -9.81 1.33
C ARG A 353 -10.89 -9.28 0.91
N GLN A 354 -10.04 -8.99 1.89
CA GLN A 354 -8.89 -8.05 1.78
C GLN A 354 -7.50 -8.72 1.79
N HIS A 355 -7.41 -10.04 1.69
CA HIS A 355 -6.11 -10.74 1.67
C HIS A 355 -5.66 -11.11 0.24
N LEU A 356 -6.57 -11.11 -0.74
CA LEU A 356 -6.28 -11.53 -2.11
C LEU A 356 -5.42 -10.49 -2.83
N LEU A 357 -4.33 -10.96 -3.44
CA LEU A 357 -3.51 -10.17 -4.34
C LEU A 357 -3.01 -11.05 -5.50
N PRO A 358 -3.68 -11.00 -6.68
CA PRO A 358 -3.37 -11.90 -7.79
C PRO A 358 -1.99 -11.70 -8.40
N CYS A 359 -1.58 -10.44 -8.53
CA CYS A 359 -0.36 -10.04 -9.19
C CYS A 359 0.36 -9.00 -8.32
N ALA A 360 1.68 -9.00 -8.34
CA ALA A 360 2.52 -8.01 -7.67
C ALA A 360 3.96 -8.07 -8.19
N VAL A 361 4.66 -6.94 -8.14
CA VAL A 361 6.13 -6.93 -8.17
C VAL A 361 6.62 -6.87 -6.74
N LEU A 362 7.31 -7.92 -6.30
CA LEU A 362 7.84 -8.05 -4.95
C LEU A 362 9.30 -7.62 -4.93
N TRP A 363 9.63 -6.70 -4.04
CA TRP A 363 10.99 -6.22 -3.79
C TRP A 363 11.39 -6.63 -2.37
N ILE A 364 12.35 -7.53 -2.26
CA ILE A 364 12.74 -8.15 -1.00
C ILE A 364 14.08 -7.57 -0.56
N SER A 365 14.07 -6.89 0.59
CA SER A 365 15.28 -6.36 1.22
C SER A 365 15.81 -7.33 2.28
N HIS A 366 17.14 -7.43 2.33
CA HIS A 366 17.92 -8.23 3.30
C HIS A 366 18.71 -7.40 4.32
N GLY A 367 18.66 -6.07 4.20
CA GLY A 367 19.47 -5.14 4.98
C GLY A 367 19.06 -5.00 6.45
N ASP A 368 19.55 -3.93 7.08
CA ASP A 368 19.25 -3.61 8.46
C ASP A 368 18.07 -2.64 8.60
N ASN A 369 17.44 -2.67 9.77
CA ASN A 369 16.21 -1.93 10.12
C ASN A 369 14.97 -2.40 9.33
N PRO A 370 14.52 -3.64 9.56
CA PRO A 370 13.53 -4.34 8.74
C PRO A 370 12.24 -3.57 8.42
N HIS A 371 11.71 -2.79 9.37
CA HIS A 371 10.45 -2.06 9.22
C HIS A 371 10.63 -0.55 8.99
N ALA A 372 11.86 -0.06 8.86
CA ALA A 372 12.09 1.37 8.71
C ALA A 372 11.92 1.78 7.24
N LEU A 373 11.04 2.74 6.98
CA LEU A 373 10.80 3.27 5.63
C LEU A 373 12.10 3.76 4.94
N ARG A 374 13.09 4.22 5.73
CA ARG A 374 14.36 4.75 5.23
C ARG A 374 15.17 3.80 4.36
N GLN A 375 14.97 2.50 4.52
CA GLN A 375 15.63 1.53 3.67
C GLN A 375 15.19 1.67 2.21
N TRP A 376 14.00 2.20 1.93
CA TRP A 376 13.43 2.23 0.58
C TRP A 376 13.77 3.46 -0.24
N TRP A 377 14.45 4.46 0.33
CA TRP A 377 14.95 5.61 -0.44
C TRP A 377 16.47 5.70 -0.48
N ARG A 378 17.19 4.80 0.20
CA ARG A 378 18.65 4.74 0.04
C ARG A 378 18.98 4.20 -1.37
N PRO A 379 20.02 4.72 -2.03
CA PRO A 379 20.53 4.16 -3.27
C PRO A 379 20.97 2.70 -3.07
N THR A 380 20.80 1.89 -4.10
CA THR A 380 21.21 0.48 -4.10
C THR A 380 22.74 0.40 -4.13
N GLY A 381 23.36 0.33 -2.95
CA GLY A 381 24.81 0.14 -2.77
C GLY A 381 25.18 -1.31 -2.40
N PRO A 382 26.47 -1.61 -2.14
CA PRO A 382 26.93 -2.95 -1.73
C PRO A 382 26.21 -3.49 -0.47
N GLU A 383 25.66 -2.61 0.36
CA GLU A 383 24.93 -2.95 1.59
C GLU A 383 23.43 -3.25 1.38
N GLN A 384 22.91 -3.04 0.16
CA GLN A 384 21.47 -3.13 -0.11
C GLN A 384 21.17 -4.16 -1.19
N ASP A 385 21.18 -5.44 -0.81
CA ASP A 385 20.69 -6.55 -1.63
C ASP A 385 19.15 -6.48 -1.72
N LEU A 386 18.65 -5.92 -2.83
CA LEU A 386 17.23 -5.81 -3.17
C LEU A 386 16.89 -6.80 -4.28
N ARG A 387 16.22 -7.90 -3.94
CA ARG A 387 15.75 -8.88 -4.92
C ARG A 387 14.39 -8.47 -5.48
N ARG A 388 14.28 -8.39 -6.81
CA ARG A 388 13.02 -8.15 -7.54
C ARG A 388 12.44 -9.48 -8.04
N GLN A 389 11.17 -9.76 -7.78
CA GLN A 389 10.45 -10.91 -8.31
C GLN A 389 9.02 -10.53 -8.72
N GLU A 390 8.62 -10.91 -9.93
CA GLU A 390 7.26 -10.67 -10.42
C GLU A 390 6.39 -11.90 -10.20
N TYR A 391 5.23 -11.68 -9.58
CA TYR A 391 4.22 -12.71 -9.43
C TYR A 391 3.01 -12.32 -10.26
N SER A 392 2.61 -13.21 -11.16
CA SER A 392 1.42 -13.03 -11.98
C SER A 392 0.44 -14.17 -11.80
N TRP A 393 -0.84 -13.87 -12.01
CA TRP A 393 -1.86 -14.88 -12.16
C TRP A 393 -2.13 -15.13 -13.64
N THR A 394 -2.11 -16.40 -14.04
CA THR A 394 -2.40 -16.83 -15.40
C THR A 394 -3.51 -17.88 -15.34
N LEU A 395 -4.66 -17.57 -15.92
CA LEU A 395 -5.64 -18.58 -16.32
C LEU A 395 -5.06 -19.30 -17.53
N ARG A 396 -4.72 -20.58 -17.36
CA ARG A 396 -4.75 -21.54 -18.45
C ARG A 396 -5.50 -22.76 -17.96
#